data_AF-A0A537TQD6-F1
#
_entry.id   AF-A0A537TQD6-F1
#
_cell.length_a   1.000
_cell.length_b   1.000
_cell.length_c   1.000
_cell.angle_alpha   90.00
_cell.angle_beta   90.00
_cell.angle_gamma   90.00
#
_symmetry.space_group_name_H-M   'P 1'
#
loop_
_entity.id
_entity.type
_entity.pdbx_description
1 polymer ?
#
loop_
_entity_poly.entity_id
_entity_poly.type
_entity_poly.pdbx_seq_one_letter_code
_entity_poly.pdbx_strand_id
1 'polypeptide(L)'
;KLRVPITIDDYMNSRMIADPIRLLDCVMRADGAAGLMMMSRKRAREKGLTKCVIPIGYAERTNFKGGENLVDVTKSGHEICGRKALGAAGLGINDIASFHPYDDFIIAIMLQLEAFGFCRPGEGVRFIRDHDFSYSGDLPLNTGGGQISAGQAACSSHNLVEAVRQLRGEGGKRQVKDTRNALVTGIGWINYGRNWGSSAALVLVPE
;
A
#
# COMPACT_ATOMS: atom_id res chain seq x y z
N LYS A 1 -2.88 -20.87 -5.09
CA LYS A 1 -1.50 -21.12 -5.58
C LYS A 1 -0.48 -20.25 -4.84
N LEU A 2 -0.72 -18.96 -4.55
CA LEU A 2 0.18 -18.14 -3.70
C LEU A 2 0.06 -18.36 -2.17
N ARG A 3 -0.50 -19.49 -1.73
CA ARG A 3 -0.34 -19.96 -0.33
C ARG A 3 1.01 -20.65 -0.11
N VAL A 4 1.71 -20.93 -1.20
CA VAL A 4 3.06 -21.49 -1.24
C VAL A 4 3.99 -20.36 -1.69
N PRO A 5 5.14 -20.16 -1.02
CA PRO A 5 6.16 -19.22 -1.49
C PRO A 5 6.56 -19.53 -2.93
N ILE A 6 6.77 -18.48 -3.72
CA ILE A 6 7.30 -18.59 -5.08
C ILE A 6 8.82 -18.44 -5.07
N THR A 7 9.48 -19.06 -6.03
CA THR A 7 10.92 -18.91 -6.27
C THR A 7 11.19 -17.91 -7.39
N ILE A 8 12.44 -17.46 -7.52
CA ILE A 8 12.86 -16.64 -8.67
C ILE A 8 12.69 -17.41 -10.00
N ASP A 9 12.86 -18.74 -9.98
CA ASP A 9 12.66 -19.57 -11.17
C ASP A 9 11.19 -19.63 -11.58
N ASP A 10 10.26 -19.68 -10.61
CA ASP A 10 8.82 -19.58 -10.89
C ASP A 10 8.50 -18.24 -11.58
N TYR A 11 9.12 -17.15 -11.11
CA TYR A 11 9.00 -15.82 -11.71
C TYR A 11 9.54 -15.78 -13.14
N MET A 12 10.80 -16.19 -13.34
CA MET A 12 11.46 -16.12 -14.64
C MET A 12 10.79 -17.01 -15.69
N ASN A 13 10.26 -18.17 -15.28
CA ASN A 13 9.53 -19.09 -16.14
C ASN A 13 8.05 -18.73 -16.33
N SER A 14 7.55 -17.73 -15.60
CA SER A 14 6.17 -17.27 -15.78
C SER A 14 5.98 -16.58 -17.13
N ARG A 15 4.78 -16.75 -17.68
CA ARG A 15 4.33 -16.14 -18.95
C ARG A 15 4.59 -14.63 -18.96
N MET A 16 5.24 -14.12 -19.99
CA MET A 16 5.28 -12.68 -20.27
C MET A 16 3.89 -12.19 -20.70
N ILE A 17 3.46 -11.05 -20.15
CA ILE A 17 2.14 -10.45 -20.43
C ILE A 17 2.31 -9.27 -21.39
N ALA A 18 3.21 -8.36 -21.05
CA ALA A 18 3.56 -7.20 -21.83
C ALA A 18 4.98 -6.81 -21.42
N ASP A 19 5.96 -6.89 -22.34
CA ASP A 19 7.37 -6.65 -22.02
C ASP A 19 7.55 -5.34 -21.20
N PRO A 20 8.17 -5.36 -20.01
CA PRO A 20 8.85 -6.50 -19.33
C PRO A 20 8.01 -7.27 -18.28
N ILE A 21 6.74 -6.92 -18.12
CA ILE A 21 5.80 -7.45 -17.12
C ILE A 21 5.45 -8.92 -17.39
N ARG A 22 5.64 -9.77 -16.36
CA ARG A 22 5.29 -11.19 -16.36
C ARG A 22 4.03 -11.46 -15.57
N LEU A 23 3.50 -12.68 -15.68
CA LEU A 23 2.25 -13.09 -15.03
C LEU A 23 2.30 -12.91 -13.50
N LEU A 24 3.44 -13.19 -12.88
CA LEU A 24 3.61 -13.04 -11.43
C LEU A 24 3.86 -11.60 -10.99
N ASP A 25 3.99 -10.65 -11.92
CA ASP A 25 3.93 -9.21 -11.64
C ASP A 25 2.49 -8.68 -11.61
N CYS A 26 1.50 -9.50 -11.98
CA CYS A 26 0.10 -9.08 -12.14
C CYS A 26 -0.79 -9.64 -11.03
N VAL A 27 -1.71 -8.81 -10.54
CA VAL A 27 -2.73 -9.22 -9.58
C VAL A 27 -3.57 -10.40 -10.07
N MET A 28 -3.83 -11.33 -9.14
CA MET A 28 -4.74 -12.44 -9.41
C MET A 28 -6.20 -12.01 -9.31
N ARG A 29 -7.02 -12.52 -10.24
CA ARG A 29 -8.48 -12.44 -10.12
C ARG A 29 -8.94 -13.18 -8.87
N ALA A 30 -9.78 -12.54 -8.08
CA ALA A 30 -10.31 -13.10 -6.86
C ALA A 30 -11.73 -12.61 -6.60
N ASP A 31 -12.54 -13.50 -6.06
CA ASP A 31 -13.84 -13.17 -5.47
C ASP A 31 -13.66 -13.04 -3.95
N GLY A 32 -14.26 -12.02 -3.36
CA GLY A 32 -14.11 -11.77 -1.93
C GLY A 32 -14.77 -10.48 -1.47
N ALA A 33 -14.69 -10.23 -0.16
CA ALA A 33 -15.17 -9.01 0.46
C ALA A 33 -14.24 -8.60 1.60
N ALA A 34 -14.13 -7.29 1.80
CA ALA A 34 -13.44 -6.68 2.93
C ALA A 34 -14.34 -5.58 3.48
N GLY A 35 -14.35 -5.40 4.80
CA GLY A 35 -15.22 -4.43 5.46
C GLY A 35 -14.56 -3.84 6.69
N LEU A 36 -14.90 -2.58 6.97
CA LEU A 36 -14.46 -1.84 8.13
C LEU A 36 -15.68 -1.24 8.83
N MET A 37 -15.65 -1.21 10.16
CA MET A 37 -16.67 -0.52 10.94
C MET A 37 -16.11 0.82 11.41
N MET A 38 -16.72 1.90 10.92
CA MET A 38 -16.35 3.27 11.27
C MET A 38 -17.35 3.81 12.28
N MET A 39 -16.86 4.40 13.37
CA MET A 39 -17.69 5.07 14.36
C MET A 39 -16.92 6.17 15.08
N SER A 40 -17.61 7.05 15.81
CA SER A 40 -16.95 8.06 16.64
C SER A 40 -16.22 7.40 17.82
N ARG A 41 -15.13 8.03 18.29
CA ARG A 41 -14.40 7.57 19.49
C ARG A 41 -15.33 7.48 20.71
N LYS A 42 -16.27 8.43 20.84
CA LYS A 42 -17.31 8.40 21.89
C LYS A 42 -18.11 7.09 21.85
N ARG A 43 -18.64 6.72 20.68
CA ARG A 43 -19.45 5.49 20.52
C ARG A 43 -18.62 4.23 20.72
N ALA A 44 -17.35 4.23 20.30
CA ALA A 44 -16.45 3.12 20.55
C ALA A 44 -16.23 2.88 22.06
N ARG A 45 -16.00 3.96 22.83
CA ARG A 45 -15.88 3.94 24.29
C ARG A 45 -17.16 3.49 25.00
N GLU A 46 -18.31 4.03 24.59
CA GLU A 46 -19.63 3.61 25.12
C GLU A 46 -19.91 2.11 24.89
N LYS A 47 -19.34 1.53 23.83
CA LYS A 47 -19.44 0.10 23.51
C LYS A 47 -18.33 -0.76 24.13
N GLY A 48 -17.39 -0.16 24.88
CA GLY A 48 -16.27 -0.87 25.49
C GLY A 48 -15.25 -1.41 24.49
N LEU A 49 -15.17 -0.83 23.28
CA LEU A 49 -14.16 -1.22 22.28
C LEU A 49 -12.81 -0.61 22.67
N THR A 50 -11.79 -1.46 22.84
CA THR A 50 -10.45 -1.05 23.32
C THR A 50 -9.35 -1.14 22.25
N LYS A 51 -9.62 -1.80 21.12
CA LYS A 51 -8.66 -1.99 20.02
C LYS A 51 -9.10 -1.19 18.78
N CYS A 52 -9.15 0.12 18.92
CA CYS A 52 -9.50 1.02 17.83
C CYS A 52 -8.26 1.41 17.04
N VAL A 53 -8.48 1.78 15.77
CA VAL A 53 -7.47 2.35 14.89
C VAL A 53 -8.00 3.69 14.40
N ILE A 54 -7.14 4.70 14.43
CA ILE A 54 -7.51 6.09 14.21
C ILE A 54 -6.84 6.58 12.94
N PRO A 55 -7.60 7.08 11.95
CA PRO A 55 -7.03 7.83 10.85
C PRO A 55 -6.60 9.22 11.34
N ILE A 56 -5.31 9.54 11.18
CA ILE A 56 -4.73 10.83 11.63
C ILE A 56 -4.24 11.70 10.48
N GLY A 57 -4.16 11.16 9.26
CA GLY A 57 -3.84 11.92 8.06
C GLY A 57 -4.46 11.27 6.83
N TYR A 58 -5.07 12.07 5.97
CA TYR A 58 -5.64 11.61 4.71
C TYR A 58 -5.47 12.69 3.64
N ALA A 59 -5.15 12.25 2.44
CA ALA A 59 -5.27 13.10 1.27
C ALA A 59 -5.46 12.26 0.00
N GLU A 60 -6.09 12.86 -0.99
CA GLU A 60 -6.28 12.28 -2.31
C GLU A 60 -5.86 13.30 -3.38
N ARG A 61 -5.34 12.79 -4.49
CA ARG A 61 -5.16 13.54 -5.72
C ARG A 61 -5.80 12.80 -6.88
N THR A 62 -6.91 13.34 -7.36
CA THR A 62 -7.56 12.94 -8.60
C THR A 62 -7.11 13.84 -9.77
N ASN A 63 -7.02 13.26 -10.97
CA ASN A 63 -6.58 13.89 -12.21
C ASN A 63 -5.19 14.55 -12.08
N PHE A 64 -4.21 13.78 -11.61
CA PHE A 64 -2.82 14.24 -11.58
C PHE A 64 -2.37 14.65 -13.00
N LYS A 65 -2.09 15.93 -13.17
CA LYS A 65 -1.65 16.54 -14.44
C LYS A 65 -2.55 16.19 -15.64
N GLY A 66 -3.85 16.02 -15.42
CA GLY A 66 -4.78 15.54 -16.45
C GLY A 66 -4.87 16.41 -17.72
N GLY A 67 -4.51 17.69 -17.63
CA GLY A 67 -4.48 18.62 -18.78
C GLY A 67 -3.12 18.74 -19.49
N GLU A 68 -2.05 18.12 -18.98
CA GLU A 68 -0.71 18.21 -19.57
C GLU A 68 -0.52 17.15 -20.68
N ASN A 69 0.22 17.48 -21.74
CA ASN A 69 0.58 16.53 -22.79
C ASN A 69 1.88 15.79 -22.41
N LEU A 70 1.90 14.46 -22.59
CA LEU A 70 3.05 13.57 -22.33
C LEU A 70 3.62 13.71 -20.91
N VAL A 71 2.92 13.15 -19.93
CA VAL A 71 3.37 13.15 -18.54
C VAL A 71 4.31 11.97 -18.30
N ASP A 72 5.42 12.23 -17.60
CA ASP A 72 6.33 11.20 -17.11
C ASP A 72 5.56 10.17 -16.26
N VAL A 73 5.40 8.96 -16.81
CA VAL A 73 4.56 7.90 -16.23
C VAL A 73 5.08 7.35 -14.91
N THR A 74 6.32 7.68 -14.54
CA THR A 74 6.92 7.29 -13.25
C THR A 74 6.46 8.18 -12.09
N LYS A 75 5.93 9.38 -12.39
CA LYS A 75 5.39 10.30 -11.37
C LYS A 75 3.94 10.00 -11.08
N SER A 76 3.44 10.40 -9.92
CA SER A 76 2.02 10.23 -9.62
C SER A 76 1.50 11.25 -8.62
N GLY A 77 0.18 11.24 -8.42
CA GLY A 77 -0.47 12.06 -7.40
C GLY A 77 0.03 11.79 -5.97
N HIS A 78 0.70 10.65 -5.73
CA HIS A 78 1.27 10.28 -4.43
C HIS A 78 2.32 11.29 -3.92
N GLU A 79 3.09 11.95 -4.78
CA GLU A 79 4.01 13.02 -4.36
C GLU A 79 3.27 14.18 -3.66
N ILE A 80 2.04 14.45 -4.09
CA ILE A 80 1.20 15.53 -3.57
C ILE A 80 0.39 15.04 -2.37
N CYS A 81 -0.35 13.94 -2.53
CA CYS A 81 -1.23 13.45 -1.48
C CYS A 81 -0.44 12.82 -0.33
N GLY A 82 0.68 12.15 -0.59
CA GLY A 82 1.55 11.59 0.44
C GLY A 82 2.08 12.68 1.37
N ARG A 83 2.67 13.76 0.83
CA ARG A 83 3.13 14.91 1.62
C ARG A 83 2.01 15.55 2.44
N LYS A 84 0.81 15.68 1.87
CA LYS A 84 -0.36 16.23 2.58
C LYS A 84 -0.83 15.33 3.72
N ALA A 85 -0.93 14.02 3.48
CA ALA A 85 -1.37 13.06 4.48
C ALA A 85 -0.38 12.94 5.64
N LEU A 86 0.92 12.86 5.34
CA LEU A 86 2.00 12.85 6.32
C LEU A 86 2.04 14.16 7.12
N GLY A 87 1.93 15.31 6.45
CA GLY A 87 1.85 16.61 7.10
C GLY A 87 0.63 16.74 8.04
N ALA A 88 -0.54 16.23 7.62
CA ALA A 88 -1.74 16.21 8.47
C ALA A 88 -1.56 15.31 9.71
N ALA A 89 -0.80 14.22 9.56
CA ALA A 89 -0.43 13.32 10.66
C ALA A 89 0.70 13.87 11.56
N GLY A 90 1.38 14.95 11.14
CA GLY A 90 2.56 15.46 11.85
C GLY A 90 3.78 14.54 11.76
N LEU A 91 3.87 13.71 10.72
CA LEU A 91 4.91 12.71 10.53
C LEU A 91 5.75 13.01 9.27
N GLY A 92 7.02 12.62 9.30
CA GLY A 92 7.86 12.42 8.12
C GLY A 92 7.76 11.00 7.58
N ILE A 93 8.28 10.77 6.37
CA ILE A 93 8.25 9.43 5.77
C ILE A 93 9.06 8.40 6.58
N ASN A 94 10.15 8.83 7.21
CA ASN A 94 11.00 7.99 8.05
C ASN A 94 10.36 7.62 9.40
N ASP A 95 9.22 8.21 9.76
CA ASP A 95 8.46 7.84 10.95
C ASP A 95 7.50 6.67 10.71
N ILE A 96 7.34 6.23 9.46
CA ILE A 96 6.40 5.18 9.08
C ILE A 96 6.90 3.81 9.52
N ALA A 97 6.10 3.12 10.35
CA ALA A 97 6.45 1.82 10.92
C ALA A 97 6.01 0.62 10.05
N SER A 98 5.01 0.81 9.19
CA SER A 98 4.58 -0.21 8.22
C SER A 98 3.95 0.44 7.00
N PHE A 99 4.15 -0.17 5.83
CA PHE A 99 3.69 0.36 4.55
C PHE A 99 2.76 -0.63 3.84
N HIS A 100 1.58 -0.16 3.47
CA HIS A 100 0.53 -0.96 2.85
C HIS A 100 0.14 -0.36 1.49
N PRO A 101 1.04 -0.40 0.50
CA PRO A 101 0.80 0.18 -0.80
C PRO A 101 -0.22 -0.62 -1.59
N TYR A 102 -0.97 0.06 -2.45
CA TYR A 102 -1.73 -0.56 -3.52
C TYR A 102 -0.77 -1.26 -4.51
N ASP A 103 -1.02 -2.53 -4.82
CA ASP A 103 -0.05 -3.43 -5.47
C ASP A 103 -0.71 -4.34 -6.53
N ASP A 104 -1.51 -3.77 -7.42
CA ASP A 104 -2.06 -4.50 -8.56
C ASP A 104 -0.99 -4.98 -9.55
N PHE A 105 0.12 -4.24 -9.61
CA PHE A 105 1.37 -4.66 -10.23
C PHE A 105 2.56 -4.39 -9.31
N ILE A 106 3.58 -5.25 -9.35
CA ILE A 106 4.78 -5.10 -8.49
C ILE A 106 5.47 -3.74 -8.71
N ILE A 107 5.51 -3.24 -9.95
CA ILE A 107 6.09 -1.92 -10.27
C ILE A 107 5.39 -0.77 -9.54
N ALA A 108 4.10 -0.92 -9.21
CA ALA A 108 3.35 0.11 -8.48
C ALA A 108 3.94 0.34 -7.08
N ILE A 109 4.46 -0.70 -6.43
CA ILE A 109 5.11 -0.59 -5.13
C ILE A 109 6.34 0.31 -5.25
N MET A 110 7.20 0.05 -6.24
CA MET A 110 8.44 0.80 -6.44
C MET A 110 8.17 2.29 -6.72
N LEU A 111 7.22 2.59 -7.60
CA LEU A 111 6.84 3.98 -7.90
C LEU A 111 6.28 4.71 -6.67
N GLN A 112 5.57 4.01 -5.79
CA GLN A 112 5.08 4.60 -4.55
C GLN A 112 6.21 4.81 -3.54
N LEU A 113 7.16 3.88 -3.41
CA LEU A 113 8.34 4.07 -2.54
C LEU A 113 9.08 5.37 -2.90
N GLU A 114 9.30 5.61 -4.19
CA GLU A 114 9.93 6.82 -4.70
C GLU A 114 9.04 8.06 -4.50
N ALA A 115 7.75 7.98 -4.84
CA ALA A 115 6.83 9.12 -4.75
C ALA A 115 6.59 9.61 -3.31
N PHE A 116 6.63 8.70 -2.33
CA PHE A 116 6.52 9.06 -0.91
C PHE A 116 7.85 9.52 -0.31
N GLY A 117 8.97 9.33 -1.01
CA GLY A 117 10.29 9.77 -0.59
C GLY A 117 11.02 8.80 0.36
N PHE A 118 10.66 7.51 0.35
CA PHE A 118 11.48 6.49 1.03
C PHE A 118 12.87 6.39 0.40
N CYS A 119 12.94 6.61 -0.91
CA CYS A 119 14.17 6.72 -1.68
C CYS A 119 14.02 7.79 -2.77
N ARG A 120 15.14 8.19 -3.39
CA ARG A 120 15.10 9.13 -4.52
C ARG A 120 14.56 8.43 -5.78
N PRO A 121 13.98 9.18 -6.73
CA PRO A 121 13.57 8.61 -8.01
C PRO A 121 14.69 7.83 -8.70
N GLY A 122 14.38 6.62 -9.16
CA GLY A 122 15.34 5.68 -9.76
C GLY A 122 16.20 4.89 -8.78
N GLU A 123 16.07 5.11 -7.47
CA GLU A 123 16.79 4.36 -6.44
C GLU A 123 15.98 3.21 -5.82
N GLY A 124 14.73 2.99 -6.27
CA GLY A 124 13.83 1.97 -5.72
C GLY A 124 14.41 0.56 -5.70
N VAL A 125 15.18 0.16 -6.73
CA VAL A 125 15.84 -1.16 -6.76
C VAL A 125 16.87 -1.31 -5.63
N ARG A 126 17.66 -0.26 -5.38
CA ARG A 126 18.65 -0.28 -4.30
C ARG A 126 17.94 -0.28 -2.95
N PHE A 127 16.95 0.59 -2.77
CA PHE A 127 16.14 0.62 -1.56
C PHE A 127 15.53 -0.75 -1.26
N ILE A 128 14.99 -1.44 -2.27
CA ILE A 128 14.39 -2.76 -2.05
C ILE A 128 15.42 -3.80 -1.59
N ARG A 129 16.69 -3.69 -2.03
CA ARG A 129 17.76 -4.62 -1.63
C ARG A 129 18.32 -4.31 -0.25
N ASP A 130 18.27 -3.05 0.17
CA ASP A 130 18.84 -2.56 1.41
C ASP A 130 17.86 -2.71 2.60
N HIS A 131 16.59 -3.07 2.35
CA HIS A 131 15.52 -3.18 3.36
C HIS A 131 14.87 -4.57 3.41
N ASP A 132 14.39 -4.95 4.59
CA ASP A 132 13.58 -6.16 4.80
C ASP A 132 12.10 -5.78 4.88
N PHE A 133 11.33 -6.21 3.87
CA PHE A 133 9.88 -5.97 3.78
C PHE A 133 9.03 -7.07 4.43
N SER A 134 9.65 -8.08 5.03
CA SER A 134 8.93 -9.11 5.78
C SER A 134 8.20 -8.50 6.99
N TYR A 135 7.25 -9.23 7.57
CA TYR A 135 6.55 -8.77 8.78
C TYR A 135 7.49 -8.50 9.97
N SER A 136 8.68 -9.10 9.97
CA SER A 136 9.74 -8.93 10.97
C SER A 136 10.82 -7.94 10.59
N GLY A 137 10.76 -7.40 9.36
CA GLY A 137 11.77 -6.51 8.81
C GLY A 137 11.66 -5.08 9.34
N ASP A 138 12.42 -4.19 8.72
CA ASP A 138 12.51 -2.78 9.08
C ASP A 138 11.46 -1.90 8.43
N LEU A 139 10.88 -2.34 7.29
CA LEU A 139 9.72 -1.72 6.68
C LEU A 139 8.70 -2.78 6.24
N PRO A 140 7.94 -3.37 7.19
CA PRO A 140 6.91 -4.36 6.88
C PRO A 140 5.97 -3.89 5.77
N LEU A 141 5.86 -4.68 4.70
CA LEU A 141 5.08 -4.36 3.52
C LEU A 141 4.00 -5.40 3.26
N ASN A 142 2.74 -4.94 3.13
CA ASN A 142 1.59 -5.78 2.79
C ASN A 142 1.63 -7.17 3.44
N THR A 143 1.75 -7.24 4.76
CA THR A 143 1.96 -8.50 5.52
C THR A 143 0.87 -9.56 5.35
N GLY A 144 -0.28 -9.20 4.77
CA GLY A 144 -1.35 -10.09 4.35
C GLY A 144 -1.13 -10.77 2.99
N GLY A 145 -0.06 -10.42 2.29
CA GLY A 145 0.26 -10.84 0.91
C GLY A 145 -0.03 -9.78 -0.15
N GLY A 146 -0.70 -8.68 0.22
CA GLY A 146 -1.08 -7.63 -0.72
C GLY A 146 -2.12 -8.10 -1.74
N GLN A 147 -2.52 -7.21 -2.64
CA GLN A 147 -3.42 -7.55 -3.74
C GLN A 147 -2.78 -8.60 -4.66
N ILE A 148 -1.46 -8.54 -4.86
CA ILE A 148 -0.75 -9.46 -5.73
C ILE A 148 -0.95 -10.94 -5.32
N SER A 149 -1.00 -11.22 -4.02
CA SER A 149 -1.14 -12.58 -3.48
C SER A 149 -2.52 -12.90 -2.91
N ALA A 150 -3.07 -12.01 -2.09
CA ALA A 150 -4.39 -12.20 -1.48
C ALA A 150 -5.54 -12.03 -2.48
N GLY A 151 -5.26 -11.36 -3.60
CA GLY A 151 -6.21 -11.06 -4.65
C GLY A 151 -6.89 -9.71 -4.45
N GLN A 152 -7.41 -9.16 -5.55
CA GLN A 152 -8.16 -7.92 -5.57
C GLN A 152 -9.63 -8.20 -5.91
N ALA A 153 -10.43 -8.44 -4.87
CA ALA A 153 -11.87 -8.36 -5.01
C ALA A 153 -12.25 -6.88 -5.24
N ALA A 154 -13.20 -6.62 -6.14
CA ALA A 154 -13.61 -5.26 -6.53
C ALA A 154 -13.84 -4.33 -5.32
N CYS A 155 -13.48 -3.05 -5.44
CA CYS A 155 -13.58 -2.02 -4.39
C CYS A 155 -13.01 -2.40 -3.00
N SER A 156 -12.32 -3.53 -2.86
CA SER A 156 -11.91 -4.05 -1.55
C SER A 156 -10.55 -3.46 -1.15
N SER A 157 -10.53 -2.75 -0.03
CA SER A 157 -9.30 -2.23 0.57
C SER A 157 -8.65 -3.31 1.45
N HIS A 158 -8.23 -4.44 0.86
CA HIS A 158 -7.57 -5.54 1.60
C HIS A 158 -6.37 -5.03 2.41
N ASN A 159 -5.52 -4.20 1.81
CA ASN A 159 -4.31 -3.67 2.43
C ASN A 159 -4.66 -2.78 3.65
N LEU A 160 -5.77 -2.05 3.59
CA LEU A 160 -6.30 -1.28 4.73
C LEU A 160 -6.80 -2.19 5.87
N VAL A 161 -7.53 -3.25 5.55
CA VAL A 161 -7.97 -4.22 6.56
C VAL A 161 -6.78 -4.92 7.23
N GLU A 162 -5.74 -5.25 6.47
CA GLU A 162 -4.53 -5.81 7.03
C GLU A 162 -3.80 -4.80 7.92
N ALA A 163 -3.64 -3.55 7.49
CA ALA A 163 -3.04 -2.51 8.33
C ALA A 163 -3.79 -2.36 9.67
N VAL A 164 -5.12 -2.32 9.64
CA VAL A 164 -5.95 -2.28 10.86
C VAL A 164 -5.72 -3.52 11.73
N ARG A 165 -5.64 -4.72 11.13
CA ARG A 165 -5.37 -5.97 11.86
C ARG A 165 -4.00 -5.94 12.54
N GLN A 166 -2.98 -5.45 11.85
CA GLN A 166 -1.63 -5.32 12.38
C GLN A 166 -1.56 -4.32 13.53
N LEU A 167 -2.16 -3.14 13.39
CA LEU A 167 -2.22 -2.11 14.45
C LEU A 167 -3.00 -2.56 15.68
N ARG A 168 -3.94 -3.51 15.55
CA ARG A 168 -4.70 -4.10 16.66
C ARG A 168 -3.99 -5.27 17.36
N GLY A 169 -2.80 -5.65 16.89
CA GLY A 169 -2.08 -6.82 17.40
C GLY A 169 -2.76 -8.14 17.02
N GLU A 170 -3.46 -8.19 15.89
CA GLU A 170 -4.28 -9.33 15.43
C GLU A 170 -3.68 -10.03 14.19
N GLY A 171 -2.41 -9.75 13.85
CA GLY A 171 -1.70 -10.30 12.68
C GLY A 171 -1.25 -11.77 12.81
N GLY A 172 -1.43 -12.38 13.98
CA GLY A 172 -1.08 -13.78 14.24
C GLY A 172 0.42 -14.04 14.01
N LYS A 173 0.75 -15.05 13.19
CA LYS A 173 2.15 -15.40 12.87
C LYS A 173 2.89 -14.33 12.06
N ARG A 174 2.16 -13.37 11.46
CA ARG A 174 2.69 -12.29 10.63
C ARG A 174 2.55 -10.93 11.34
N GLN A 175 2.46 -10.94 12.67
CA GLN A 175 2.29 -9.73 13.45
C GLN A 175 3.55 -8.87 13.33
N VAL A 176 3.38 -7.61 12.92
CA VAL A 176 4.46 -6.62 12.90
C VAL A 176 4.88 -6.25 14.31
N LYS A 177 6.18 -6.02 14.50
CA LYS A 177 6.76 -5.65 15.80
C LYS A 177 6.43 -4.21 16.20
N ASP A 178 6.53 -3.29 15.25
CA ASP A 178 6.26 -1.87 15.47
C ASP A 178 4.86 -1.51 14.95
N THR A 179 3.92 -1.32 15.88
CA THR A 179 2.53 -0.96 15.57
C THR A 179 2.24 0.52 15.83
N ARG A 180 3.26 1.40 15.80
CA ARG A 180 3.07 2.84 16.09
C ARG A 180 2.20 3.52 15.04
N ASN A 181 2.36 3.18 13.77
CA ASN A 181 1.54 3.70 12.69
C ASN A 181 1.59 2.80 11.44
N ALA A 182 0.70 3.05 10.49
CA ALA A 182 0.72 2.45 9.17
C ALA A 182 0.36 3.48 8.10
N LEU A 183 1.09 3.47 6.98
CA LEU A 183 0.75 4.22 5.78
C LEU A 183 0.07 3.29 4.78
N VAL A 184 -1.17 3.58 4.40
CA VAL A 184 -1.97 2.83 3.43
C VAL A 184 -2.21 3.71 2.21
N THR A 185 -2.16 3.14 1.01
CA THR A 185 -2.37 3.89 -0.23
C THR A 185 -3.48 3.29 -1.10
N GLY A 186 -3.89 4.06 -2.10
CA GLY A 186 -4.86 3.61 -3.10
C GLY A 186 -4.55 4.18 -4.47
N ILE A 187 -4.74 3.36 -5.50
CA ILE A 187 -4.68 3.77 -6.90
C ILE A 187 -6.06 3.61 -7.53
N GLY A 188 -6.48 4.60 -8.29
CA GLY A 188 -7.69 4.54 -9.10
C GLY A 188 -7.37 4.80 -10.56
N TRP A 189 -7.71 3.83 -11.42
CA TRP A 189 -7.60 3.80 -12.88
C TRP A 189 -6.25 4.25 -13.49
N ILE A 190 -5.97 3.73 -14.69
CA ILE A 190 -4.80 4.15 -15.46
C ILE A 190 -5.29 4.64 -16.81
N ASN A 191 -5.00 5.91 -17.12
CA ASN A 191 -5.30 6.47 -18.41
C ASN A 191 -4.26 5.97 -19.43
N TYR A 192 -4.69 5.58 -20.63
CA TYR A 192 -3.77 5.11 -21.66
C TYR A 192 -2.68 6.17 -21.97
N GLY A 193 -1.41 5.78 -21.88
CA GLY A 193 -0.27 6.66 -22.12
C GLY A 193 -0.10 7.79 -21.10
N ARG A 194 -0.67 7.65 -19.89
CA ARG A 194 -0.62 8.64 -18.80
C ARG A 194 -0.49 7.96 -17.43
N ASN A 195 -0.36 8.77 -16.39
CA ASN A 195 -0.25 8.32 -14.99
C ASN A 195 -1.57 7.78 -14.42
N TRP A 196 -1.47 7.27 -13.19
CA TRP A 196 -2.61 6.97 -12.33
C TRP A 196 -3.53 8.18 -12.20
N GLY A 197 -4.82 7.92 -12.41
CA GLY A 197 -5.81 8.97 -12.41
C GLY A 197 -6.23 9.41 -11.02
N SER A 198 -6.20 8.51 -10.04
CA SER A 198 -6.31 8.83 -8.62
C SER A 198 -5.20 8.20 -7.81
N SER A 199 -4.77 8.93 -6.79
CA SER A 199 -3.79 8.53 -5.79
C SER A 199 -4.31 8.93 -4.42
N ALA A 200 -4.29 8.01 -3.46
CA ALA A 200 -4.73 8.26 -2.09
C ALA A 200 -3.67 7.83 -1.08
N ALA A 201 -3.61 8.54 0.03
CA ALA A 201 -2.73 8.24 1.16
C ALA A 201 -3.50 8.38 2.47
N LEU A 202 -3.38 7.40 3.35
CA LEU A 202 -4.02 7.34 4.65
C LEU A 202 -3.01 6.90 5.70
N VAL A 203 -2.86 7.69 6.77
CA VAL A 203 -2.02 7.38 7.92
C VAL A 203 -2.91 6.97 9.08
N LEU A 204 -2.61 5.80 9.65
CA LEU A 204 -3.33 5.19 10.75
C LEU A 204 -2.43 5.03 11.98
N VAL A 205 -3.01 5.14 13.17
CA VAL A 205 -2.36 4.83 14.46
C VAL A 205 -3.29 3.96 15.32
N PRO A 206 -2.77 3.15 16.25
CA PRO A 206 -3.62 2.56 17.29
C PRO A 206 -4.20 3.66 18.19
N GLU A 207 -5.36 3.41 18.82
CA GLU A 207 -5.89 4.30 19.89
C GLU A 207 -5.01 4.29 21.15
#